data_AF-A0A1U7HNX1-F1
#
_entry.id   AF-A0A1U7HNX1-F1
#
_cell.length_a   1.000
_cell.length_b   1.000
_cell.length_c   1.000
_cell.angle_alpha   90.00
_cell.angle_beta   90.00
_cell.angle_gamma   90.00
#
_symmetry.space_group_name_H-M   'P 1'
#
loop_
_entity.id
_entity.type
_entity.pdbx_description
1 polymer ?
#
loop_
_entity_poly.entity_id
_entity_poly.type
_entity_poly.pdbx_seq_one_letter_code
_entity_poly.pdbx_strand_id
1 'polypeptide(L)'
;MVGAASSLRALVGAPVFAIFSAYGAVRLIELIGIARRKLLIVAALFIVVASLTIFVKRYFFEYPTEAAIHWQYGMGEAIAFAQKSSYTCVVLNSDSNSNCFAIQDFIAKVPFYTQYSPQEYQKSPIPPWIGGSRDKIYALGKYRLMSLSKQSKLDERCLFILRPEKVSELAAKGYNWKEVYNIKDNRGIEHFKLIEIIKAKT
;
A
#
# COMPACT_ATOMS: atom_id res chain seq x y z
N MET A 1 16.50 -8.80 6.20
CA MET A 1 15.26 -8.41 5.49
C MET A 1 14.56 -9.66 5.01
N VAL A 2 13.38 -9.94 5.55
CA VAL A 2 12.54 -11.08 5.13
C VAL A 2 11.78 -10.62 3.89
N GLY A 3 12.03 -11.23 2.73
CA GLY A 3 11.37 -10.83 1.47
C GLY A 3 9.85 -10.95 1.56
N ALA A 4 9.10 -10.22 0.75
CA ALA A 4 7.62 -10.21 0.76
C ALA A 4 6.97 -11.60 0.61
N ALA A 5 7.66 -12.56 -0.04
CA ALA A 5 7.22 -13.96 -0.11
C ALA A 5 7.29 -14.70 1.25
N SER A 6 8.12 -14.22 2.17
CA SER A 6 8.38 -14.86 3.47
C SER A 6 7.55 -14.27 4.61
N SER A 7 6.97 -13.07 4.47
CA SER A 7 6.00 -12.54 5.44
C SER A 7 4.66 -13.28 5.37
N LEU A 8 4.18 -13.61 4.16
CA LEU A 8 2.98 -14.44 3.97
C LEU A 8 3.15 -15.86 4.54
N ARG A 9 4.33 -16.47 4.36
CA ARG A 9 4.63 -17.80 4.93
C ARG A 9 4.71 -17.75 6.46
N ALA A 10 5.27 -16.68 7.02
CA ALA A 10 5.31 -16.50 8.47
C ALA A 10 3.89 -16.36 9.07
N LEU A 11 2.95 -15.75 8.34
CA LEU A 11 1.56 -15.62 8.76
C LEU A 11 0.88 -16.98 8.99
N VAL A 12 1.15 -17.96 8.12
CA VAL A 12 0.60 -19.32 8.22
C VAL A 12 1.39 -20.19 9.20
N GLY A 13 2.71 -20.04 9.26
CA GLY A 13 3.58 -20.82 10.14
C GLY A 13 3.45 -20.43 11.62
N ALA A 14 3.25 -19.15 11.93
CA ALA A 14 3.23 -18.67 13.30
C ALA A 14 2.15 -19.34 14.19
N PRO A 15 0.88 -19.50 13.75
CA PRO A 15 -0.13 -20.22 14.51
C PRO A 15 0.26 -21.68 14.80
N VAL A 16 0.85 -22.37 13.81
CA VAL A 16 1.25 -23.78 13.95
C VAL A 16 2.32 -23.93 15.02
N PHE A 17 3.38 -23.11 14.98
CA PHE A 17 4.42 -23.13 16.00
C PHE A 17 3.89 -22.72 17.37
N ALA A 18 2.95 -21.78 17.44
CA ALA A 18 2.30 -21.39 18.69
C ALA A 18 1.51 -22.56 19.31
N ILE A 19 0.77 -23.33 18.51
CA ILE A 19 0.02 -24.51 18.98
C ILE A 19 0.97 -25.58 19.53
N PHE A 20 2.04 -25.90 18.80
CA PHE A 20 3.03 -26.89 19.28
C PHE A 20 3.72 -26.43 20.55
N SER A 21 4.05 -25.13 20.65
CA SER A 21 4.66 -24.55 21.84
C SER A 21 3.71 -24.59 23.04
N ALA A 22 2.42 -24.29 22.82
CA ALA A 22 1.40 -24.37 23.86
C ALA A 22 1.20 -25.81 24.36
N TYR A 23 1.14 -26.79 23.44
CA TYR A 23 1.05 -28.20 23.81
C TYR A 23 2.26 -28.67 24.62
N GLY A 24 3.47 -28.34 24.18
CA GLY A 24 4.71 -28.65 24.91
C GLY A 24 4.73 -28.02 26.30
N ALA A 25 4.30 -26.76 26.42
CA ALA A 25 4.21 -26.08 27.70
C ALA A 25 3.21 -26.76 28.66
N VAL A 26 2.04 -27.17 28.17
CA VAL A 26 1.05 -27.90 28.99
C VAL A 26 1.63 -29.21 29.50
N ARG A 27 2.29 -29.99 28.64
CA ARG A 27 2.93 -31.26 29.04
C ARG A 27 4.03 -31.06 30.09
N LEU A 28 4.84 -30.02 29.95
CA LEU A 28 5.86 -29.69 30.96
C LEU A 28 5.24 -29.29 32.31
N ILE A 29 4.12 -28.56 32.29
CA ILE A 29 3.39 -28.16 33.51
C ILE A 29 2.78 -29.38 34.22
N GLU A 30 2.32 -30.39 33.48
CA GLU A 30 1.76 -31.63 34.04
C GLU A 30 2.81 -32.48 34.79
N LEU A 31 4.08 -32.43 34.37
CA LEU A 31 5.18 -33.15 35.01
C LEU A 31 5.65 -32.53 36.34
N ILE A 32 5.15 -31.34 36.67
CA ILE A 32 5.56 -30.58 37.85
C ILE A 32 4.56 -30.80 39.00
N GLY A 33 5.07 -30.97 40.22
CA GLY A 33 4.24 -31.19 41.41
C GLY A 33 3.18 -30.10 41.64
N ILE A 34 2.04 -30.51 42.21
CA ILE A 34 0.81 -29.71 42.36
C ILE A 34 1.05 -28.31 42.97
N ALA A 35 1.97 -28.21 43.93
CA ALA A 35 2.31 -26.94 44.59
C ALA A 35 2.91 -25.89 43.64
N ARG A 36 3.78 -26.30 42.70
CA ARG A 36 4.43 -25.40 41.72
C ARG A 36 3.57 -25.18 40.47
N ARG A 37 2.64 -26.09 40.19
CA ARG A 37 1.71 -26.00 39.06
C ARG A 37 0.86 -24.73 39.09
N LYS A 38 0.30 -24.37 40.25
CA LYS A 38 -0.52 -23.14 40.40
C LYS A 38 0.28 -21.89 40.05
N LEU A 39 1.51 -21.79 40.55
CA LEU A 39 2.40 -20.65 40.27
C LEU A 39 2.70 -20.53 38.77
N LEU A 40 2.99 -21.65 38.09
CA LEU A 40 3.26 -21.66 36.65
C LEU A 40 2.04 -21.27 35.81
N ILE A 41 0.84 -21.71 36.19
CA ILE A 41 -0.40 -21.32 35.51
C ILE A 41 -0.63 -19.81 35.66
N VAL A 42 -0.45 -19.26 36.87
CA VAL A 42 -0.60 -17.82 37.10
C VAL A 42 0.44 -17.03 36.30
N ALA A 43 1.69 -17.49 36.29
CA ALA A 43 2.75 -16.87 35.49
C ALA A 43 2.44 -16.91 33.98
N ALA A 44 1.97 -18.05 33.47
CA ALA A 44 1.57 -18.20 32.08
C ALA A 44 0.39 -17.27 31.73
N LEU A 45 -0.62 -17.17 32.60
CA LEU A 45 -1.74 -16.25 32.43
C LEU A 45 -1.27 -14.80 32.38
N PHE A 46 -0.34 -14.42 33.27
CA PHE A 46 0.24 -13.08 33.27
C PHE A 46 0.99 -12.77 31.97
N ILE A 47 1.77 -13.72 31.45
CA ILE A 47 2.46 -13.59 30.16
C ILE A 47 1.45 -13.41 29.01
N VAL A 48 0.36 -14.18 29.00
CA VAL A 48 -0.70 -14.04 27.99
C VAL A 48 -1.36 -12.67 28.07
N VAL A 49 -1.71 -12.19 29.26
CA VAL A 49 -2.32 -10.86 29.47
C VAL A 49 -1.36 -9.75 29.05
N ALA A 50 -0.07 -9.85 29.38
CA ALA A 50 0.94 -8.89 28.95
C ALA A 50 1.10 -8.87 27.43
N SER A 51 1.14 -10.05 26.80
CA SER A 51 1.24 -10.19 25.35
C SER A 51 0.03 -9.61 24.63
N LEU A 52 -1.18 -9.87 25.16
CA LEU A 52 -2.41 -9.32 24.62
C LEU A 52 -2.46 -7.80 24.75
N THR A 53 -2.02 -7.26 25.89
CA THR A 53 -1.92 -5.81 26.11
C THR A 53 -0.98 -5.16 25.09
N ILE A 54 0.20 -5.75 24.86
CA ILE A 54 1.15 -5.28 23.84
C ILE A 54 0.54 -5.36 22.44
N PHE A 55 -0.12 -6.47 22.12
CA PHE A 55 -0.79 -6.66 20.84
C PHE A 55 -1.87 -5.59 20.61
N VAL A 56 -2.76 -5.37 21.58
CA VAL A 56 -3.82 -4.37 21.48
C VAL A 56 -3.23 -2.98 21.28
N LYS A 57 -2.21 -2.62 22.06
CA LYS A 57 -1.50 -1.34 21.89
C LYS A 57 -0.96 -1.19 20.46
N ARG A 58 -0.19 -2.17 19.99
CA ARG A 58 0.44 -2.12 18.66
C ARG A 58 -0.58 -2.12 17.54
N TYR A 59 -1.59 -2.98 17.61
CA TYR A 59 -2.55 -3.18 16.54
C TYR A 59 -3.55 -2.03 16.42
N PHE A 60 -4.06 -1.51 17.52
CA PHE A 60 -5.10 -0.48 17.48
C PHE A 60 -4.55 0.95 17.49
N PHE A 61 -3.35 1.19 18.05
CA PHE A 61 -2.82 2.55 18.19
C PHE A 61 -1.64 2.83 17.26
N GLU A 62 -0.69 1.90 17.13
CA GLU A 62 0.54 2.12 16.34
C GLU A 62 0.33 1.75 14.86
N TYR A 63 -0.26 0.59 14.59
CA TYR A 63 -0.43 0.03 13.25
C TYR A 63 -1.21 0.94 12.29
N PRO A 64 -2.29 1.66 12.65
CA PRO A 64 -2.98 2.53 11.71
C PRO A 64 -2.07 3.60 11.10
N THR A 65 -1.15 4.15 11.89
CA THR A 65 -0.20 5.17 11.45
C THR A 65 0.85 4.57 10.50
N GLU A 66 1.45 3.44 10.88
CA GLU A 66 2.44 2.74 10.05
C GLU A 66 1.80 2.22 8.75
N ALA A 67 0.61 1.63 8.85
CA ALA A 67 -0.15 1.14 7.71
C ALA A 67 -0.50 2.29 6.76
N ALA A 68 -0.89 3.47 7.26
CA ALA A 68 -1.15 4.63 6.42
C ALA A 68 0.08 5.05 5.58
N ILE A 69 1.28 5.00 6.16
CA ILE A 69 2.52 5.30 5.44
C ILE A 69 2.76 4.28 4.33
N HIS A 70 2.68 2.99 4.66
CA HIS A 70 2.92 1.90 3.69
C HIS A 70 1.83 1.81 2.60
N TRP A 71 0.58 2.08 2.95
CA TRP A 71 -0.54 2.14 2.01
C TRP A 71 -0.56 3.43 1.18
N GLN A 72 0.38 4.35 1.42
CA GLN A 72 0.45 5.67 0.78
C GLN A 72 -0.81 6.47 1.08
N TYR A 73 -0.86 7.04 2.28
CA TYR A 73 -1.94 7.90 2.73
C TYR A 73 -2.46 8.83 1.62
N GLY A 74 -3.79 8.88 1.46
CA GLY A 74 -4.44 9.65 0.40
C GLY A 74 -4.63 8.92 -0.93
N MET A 75 -4.00 7.75 -1.14
CA MET A 75 -4.16 6.99 -2.39
C MET A 75 -5.60 6.56 -2.66
N GLY A 76 -6.27 6.05 -1.62
CA GLY A 76 -7.67 5.63 -1.74
C GLY A 76 -8.59 6.81 -2.11
N GLU A 77 -8.33 7.98 -1.53
CA GLU A 77 -9.05 9.22 -1.85
C GLU A 77 -8.77 9.70 -3.28
N ALA A 78 -7.51 9.65 -3.73
CA ALA A 78 -7.13 10.00 -5.09
C ALA A 78 -7.82 9.10 -6.13
N ILE A 79 -7.81 7.78 -5.89
CA ILE A 79 -8.46 6.81 -6.76
C ILE A 79 -9.98 6.97 -6.72
N ALA A 80 -10.58 7.21 -5.55
CA ALA A 80 -12.01 7.43 -5.40
C ALA A 80 -12.48 8.70 -6.13
N PHE A 81 -11.71 9.78 -6.04
CA PHE A 81 -11.95 11.01 -6.82
C PHE A 81 -11.85 10.72 -8.32
N ALA A 82 -10.77 10.07 -8.74
CA ALA A 82 -10.56 9.70 -10.14
C ALA A 82 -11.67 8.77 -10.65
N GLN A 83 -12.21 7.88 -9.82
CA GLN A 83 -13.30 6.98 -10.19
C GLN A 83 -14.61 7.75 -10.44
N LYS A 84 -14.94 8.71 -9.58
CA LYS A 84 -16.18 9.52 -9.65
C LYS A 84 -16.15 10.60 -10.74
N SER A 85 -14.97 10.95 -11.23
CA SER A 85 -14.79 11.97 -12.26
C SER A 85 -15.00 11.43 -13.67
N SER A 86 -15.26 12.34 -14.62
CA SER A 86 -15.56 12.05 -16.02
C SER A 86 -14.35 11.68 -16.88
N TYR A 87 -13.14 11.69 -16.32
CA TYR A 87 -11.93 11.35 -17.08
C TYR A 87 -11.96 9.89 -17.54
N THR A 88 -11.67 9.69 -18.82
CA THR A 88 -11.50 8.37 -19.44
C THR A 88 -10.07 7.83 -19.31
N CYS A 89 -9.15 8.66 -18.80
CA CYS A 89 -7.75 8.35 -18.61
C CYS A 89 -7.25 8.93 -17.28
N VAL A 90 -6.60 8.09 -16.47
CA VAL A 90 -6.00 8.46 -15.19
C VAL A 90 -4.57 7.93 -15.17
N VAL A 91 -3.60 8.81 -14.96
CA VAL A 91 -2.17 8.48 -15.01
C VAL A 91 -1.57 8.54 -13.61
N LEU A 92 -0.92 7.45 -13.21
CA LEU A 92 -0.12 7.34 -12.00
C LEU A 92 1.35 7.32 -12.43
N ASN A 93 2.17 8.18 -11.79
CA ASN A 93 3.57 8.33 -12.18
C ASN A 93 4.48 7.28 -11.53
N SER A 94 5.21 6.52 -12.33
CA SER A 94 6.18 5.51 -11.86
C SER A 94 7.61 6.03 -11.64
N ASP A 95 7.89 7.32 -11.87
CA ASP A 95 9.24 7.91 -11.75
C ASP A 95 9.73 8.16 -10.32
N SER A 96 9.03 7.65 -9.32
CA SER A 96 9.42 7.93 -7.96
C SER A 96 10.57 7.06 -7.48
N ASN A 97 11.60 7.70 -6.93
CA ASN A 97 12.60 7.03 -6.11
C ASN A 97 12.04 6.62 -4.74
N SER A 98 10.87 7.13 -4.34
CA SER A 98 10.23 6.84 -3.05
C SER A 98 9.47 5.49 -3.01
N ASN A 99 9.69 4.58 -3.97
CA ASN A 99 8.85 3.40 -4.22
C ASN A 99 7.35 3.72 -4.39
N CYS A 100 6.98 5.00 -4.45
CA CYS A 100 5.61 5.42 -4.62
C CYS A 100 5.14 5.12 -6.04
N PHE A 101 3.97 4.47 -6.16
CA PHE A 101 3.49 3.89 -7.43
C PHE A 101 4.47 2.90 -8.05
N ALA A 102 5.16 2.09 -7.22
CA ALA A 102 5.76 0.88 -7.75
C ALA A 102 4.66 0.05 -8.44
N ILE A 103 5.05 -0.77 -9.42
CA ILE A 103 4.08 -1.64 -10.10
C ILE A 103 3.28 -2.48 -9.11
N GLN A 104 3.90 -2.91 -8.01
CA GLN A 104 3.27 -3.64 -6.91
C GLN A 104 2.13 -2.86 -6.23
N ASP A 105 2.30 -1.54 -6.04
CA ASP A 105 1.24 -0.69 -5.52
C ASP A 105 0.11 -0.54 -6.53
N PHE A 106 0.44 -0.36 -7.81
CA PHE A 106 -0.57 -0.21 -8.86
C PHE A 106 -1.45 -1.47 -8.98
N ILE A 107 -0.84 -2.66 -9.05
CA ILE A 107 -1.57 -3.93 -9.19
C ILE A 107 -2.40 -4.29 -7.95
N ALA A 108 -2.03 -3.81 -6.77
CA ALA A 108 -2.77 -4.10 -5.54
C ALA A 108 -3.84 -3.03 -5.25
N LYS A 109 -3.43 -1.75 -5.27
CA LYS A 109 -4.26 -0.64 -4.79
C LYS A 109 -5.32 -0.23 -5.80
N VAL A 110 -5.02 -0.19 -7.09
CA VAL A 110 -6.03 0.18 -8.10
C VAL A 110 -7.18 -0.82 -8.09
N PRO A 111 -6.95 -2.16 -8.19
CA PRO A 111 -8.03 -3.12 -8.06
C PRO A 111 -8.79 -3.05 -6.75
N PHE A 112 -8.07 -2.90 -5.63
CA PHE A 112 -8.68 -2.82 -4.31
C PHE A 112 -9.65 -1.64 -4.16
N TYR A 113 -9.22 -0.43 -4.51
CA TYR A 113 -10.05 0.77 -4.34
C TYR A 113 -11.12 0.92 -5.41
N THR A 114 -10.91 0.38 -6.61
CA THR A 114 -11.91 0.43 -7.69
C THR A 114 -12.88 -0.75 -7.67
N GLN A 115 -12.65 -1.74 -6.80
CA GLN A 115 -13.36 -3.02 -6.81
C GLN A 115 -13.31 -3.70 -8.20
N TYR A 116 -12.13 -3.64 -8.84
CA TYR A 116 -11.93 -4.11 -10.21
C TYR A 116 -12.30 -5.59 -10.34
N SER A 117 -13.04 -5.93 -11.40
CA SER A 117 -13.52 -7.30 -11.61
C SER A 117 -12.34 -8.28 -11.73
N PRO A 118 -12.34 -9.39 -10.97
CA PRO A 118 -11.34 -10.45 -11.14
C PRO A 118 -11.32 -11.01 -12.58
N GLN A 119 -12.50 -11.13 -13.21
CA GLN A 119 -12.62 -11.61 -14.59
C GLN A 119 -12.00 -10.63 -15.58
N GLU A 120 -12.17 -9.32 -15.38
CA GLU A 120 -11.50 -8.31 -16.21
C GLU A 120 -9.99 -8.31 -16.00
N TYR A 121 -9.53 -8.49 -14.76
CA TYR A 121 -8.11 -8.55 -14.45
C TYR A 121 -7.43 -9.74 -15.13
N GLN A 122 -8.08 -10.90 -15.12
CA GLN A 122 -7.57 -12.13 -15.73
C GLN A 122 -7.46 -12.07 -17.26
N LYS A 123 -8.18 -11.16 -17.94
CA LYS A 123 -8.04 -10.99 -19.40
C LYS A 123 -6.72 -10.35 -19.81
N SER A 124 -6.11 -9.57 -18.92
CA SER A 124 -4.82 -8.91 -19.16
C SER A 124 -4.04 -8.79 -17.85
N PRO A 125 -3.61 -9.93 -17.27
CA PRO A 125 -2.99 -9.93 -15.96
C PRO A 125 -1.66 -9.20 -16.02
N ILE A 126 -1.40 -8.34 -15.03
CA ILE A 126 -0.08 -7.78 -14.82
C ILE A 126 0.68 -8.77 -13.92
N PRO A 127 1.78 -9.39 -14.41
CA PRO A 127 2.49 -10.38 -13.64
C PRO A 127 3.07 -9.78 -12.35
N PRO A 128 2.86 -10.41 -11.17
CA PRO A 128 3.31 -9.88 -9.89
C PRO A 128 4.85 -9.91 -9.71
N TRP A 129 5.56 -10.68 -10.55
CA TRP A 129 7.02 -10.79 -10.54
C TRP A 129 7.72 -9.78 -11.45
N ILE A 130 7.02 -8.81 -12.04
CA ILE A 130 7.67 -7.73 -12.77
C ILE A 130 8.46 -6.87 -11.78
N GLY A 131 9.75 -7.18 -11.65
CA GLY A 131 10.72 -6.34 -10.98
C GLY A 131 11.21 -5.26 -11.94
N GLY A 132 10.87 -4.00 -11.69
CA GLY A 132 11.72 -2.88 -12.12
C GLY A 132 11.59 -2.37 -13.55
N SER A 133 10.66 -2.85 -14.40
CA SER A 133 10.44 -2.19 -15.69
C SER A 133 9.59 -0.92 -15.53
N ARG A 134 10.23 0.19 -15.12
CA ARG A 134 9.65 1.55 -15.08
C ARG A 134 9.30 2.09 -16.49
N ASP A 135 9.69 1.35 -17.51
CA ASP A 135 9.70 1.77 -18.92
C ASP A 135 8.44 1.31 -19.64
N LYS A 136 7.75 0.33 -19.05
CA LYS A 136 6.51 -0.20 -19.59
C LYS A 136 5.34 0.61 -19.05
N ILE A 137 4.37 0.82 -19.93
CA ILE A 137 3.06 1.35 -19.57
C ILE A 137 2.19 0.17 -19.18
N TYR A 138 1.64 0.21 -17.97
CA TYR A 138 0.65 -0.77 -17.52
C TYR A 138 -0.72 -0.10 -17.47
N ALA A 139 -1.77 -0.85 -17.78
CA ALA A 139 -3.13 -0.33 -17.78
C ALA A 139 -4.10 -1.28 -17.08
N LEU A 140 -5.04 -0.71 -16.35
CA LEU A 140 -6.18 -1.37 -15.73
C LEU A 140 -7.40 -0.46 -15.92
N GLY A 141 -8.25 -0.79 -16.89
CA GLY A 141 -9.35 0.10 -17.32
C GLY A 141 -8.84 1.49 -17.72
N LYS A 142 -9.37 2.54 -17.07
CA LYS A 142 -8.93 3.93 -17.31
C LYS A 142 -7.61 4.30 -16.65
N TYR A 143 -7.08 3.48 -15.76
CA TYR A 143 -5.88 3.76 -14.99
C TYR A 143 -4.64 3.28 -15.74
N ARG A 144 -3.61 4.13 -15.80
CA ARG A 144 -2.32 3.86 -16.44
C ARG A 144 -1.19 4.14 -15.49
N LEU A 145 -0.25 3.21 -15.38
CA LEU A 145 1.03 3.41 -14.70
C LEU A 145 2.10 3.65 -15.75
N MET A 146 2.76 4.81 -15.72
CA MET A 146 3.85 5.12 -16.63
C MET A 146 4.85 6.13 -16.08
N SER A 147 6.05 6.13 -16.65
CA SER A 147 7.12 7.10 -16.38
C SER A 147 6.86 8.38 -17.17
N LEU A 148 6.61 9.50 -16.48
CA LEU A 148 6.45 10.83 -17.07
C LEU A 148 7.77 11.37 -17.65
N SER A 149 8.90 11.04 -17.03
CA SER A 149 10.25 11.42 -17.44
C SER A 149 10.57 10.88 -18.84
N LYS A 150 10.05 9.69 -19.18
CA LYS A 150 10.24 9.03 -20.47
C LYS A 150 9.19 9.37 -21.54
N GLN A 151 8.08 10.00 -21.18
CA GLN A 151 7.10 10.43 -22.18
C GLN A 151 7.57 11.71 -22.88
N SER A 152 7.52 11.70 -24.21
CA SER A 152 7.76 12.89 -25.05
C SER A 152 6.57 13.83 -25.04
N LYS A 153 5.36 13.28 -24.98
CA LYS A 153 4.10 14.04 -24.94
C LYS A 153 3.14 13.45 -23.92
N LEU A 154 2.56 14.32 -23.08
CA LEU A 154 1.50 13.96 -22.16
C LEU A 154 0.12 14.23 -22.80
N ASP A 155 -0.85 13.34 -22.57
CA ASP A 155 -2.23 13.55 -23.04
C ASP A 155 -2.96 14.52 -22.10
N GLU A 156 -3.36 15.66 -22.65
CA GLU A 156 -4.02 16.77 -21.95
C GLU A 156 -5.41 16.37 -21.42
N ARG A 157 -6.00 15.27 -21.91
CA ARG A 157 -7.30 14.76 -21.46
C ARG A 157 -7.21 13.80 -20.28
N CYS A 158 -6.00 13.44 -19.86
CA CYS A 158 -5.79 12.55 -18.73
C CYS A 158 -5.72 13.34 -17.41
N LEU A 159 -6.26 12.73 -16.36
CA LEU A 159 -6.05 13.19 -14.98
C LEU A 159 -4.75 12.58 -14.45
N PHE A 160 -3.83 13.40 -13.95
CA PHE A 160 -2.56 12.92 -13.41
C PHE A 160 -2.60 12.92 -11.89
N ILE A 161 -2.38 11.76 -11.28
CA ILE A 161 -2.23 11.61 -9.82
C ILE A 161 -0.74 11.60 -9.49
N LEU A 162 -0.23 12.70 -8.93
CA LEU A 162 1.19 12.92 -8.71
C LEU A 162 1.49 13.23 -7.25
N ARG A 163 2.71 12.94 -6.83
CA ARG A 163 3.26 13.50 -5.60
C ARG A 163 3.63 14.99 -5.80
N PRO A 164 3.56 15.84 -4.77
CA PRO A 164 3.90 17.26 -4.89
C PRO A 164 5.27 17.52 -5.51
N GLU A 165 6.30 16.74 -5.15
CA GLU A 165 7.66 16.89 -5.69
C GLU A 165 7.76 16.63 -7.20
N LYS A 166 6.85 15.80 -7.75
CA LYS A 166 6.82 15.47 -9.18
C LYS A 166 6.11 16.52 -10.03
N VAL A 167 5.32 17.40 -9.41
CA VAL A 167 4.66 18.48 -10.14
C VAL A 167 5.69 19.49 -10.64
N SER A 168 6.74 19.78 -9.88
CA SER A 168 7.84 20.66 -10.30
C SER A 168 8.61 20.12 -11.52
N GLU A 169 8.71 18.80 -11.68
CA GLU A 169 9.35 18.16 -12.84
C GLU A 169 8.58 18.41 -14.14
N LEU A 170 7.27 18.66 -14.07
CA LEU A 170 6.46 19.01 -15.24
C LEU A 170 6.76 20.43 -15.75
N ALA A 171 7.00 21.38 -14.85
CA ALA A 171 7.41 22.74 -15.22
C ALA A 171 8.76 22.73 -15.93
N ALA A 172 9.72 21.95 -15.43
CA ALA A 172 11.02 21.78 -16.07
C ALA A 172 10.92 21.23 -17.51
N LYS A 173 9.83 20.52 -17.81
CA LYS A 173 9.51 20.00 -19.16
C LYS A 173 8.66 20.95 -20.00
N GLY A 174 8.35 22.14 -19.51
CA GLY A 174 7.55 23.14 -20.23
C GLY A 174 6.05 22.87 -20.25
N TYR A 175 5.54 22.00 -19.38
CA TYR A 175 4.10 21.79 -19.23
C TYR A 175 3.53 22.82 -18.25
N ASN A 176 2.38 23.41 -18.61
CA ASN A 176 1.52 24.07 -17.63
C ASN A 176 0.54 23.04 -17.09
N TRP A 177 0.02 23.28 -15.89
CA TRP A 177 -0.99 22.43 -15.31
C TRP A 177 -2.00 23.22 -14.50
N LYS A 178 -3.17 22.61 -14.30
CA LYS A 178 -4.21 23.08 -13.40
C LYS A 178 -4.40 22.06 -12.29
N GLU A 179 -4.33 22.53 -11.06
CA GLU A 179 -4.69 21.71 -9.90
C GLU A 179 -6.20 21.51 -9.88
N VAL A 180 -6.62 20.24 -9.91
CA VAL A 180 -8.02 19.82 -9.84
C VAL A 180 -8.39 19.45 -8.41
N TYR A 181 -7.52 18.71 -7.75
CA TYR A 181 -7.75 18.23 -6.39
C TYR A 181 -6.42 18.01 -5.65
N ASN A 182 -6.45 18.15 -4.33
CA ASN A 182 -5.27 18.08 -3.47
C ASN A 182 -5.63 17.35 -2.19
N ILE A 183 -4.81 16.37 -1.83
CA ILE A 183 -5.05 15.47 -0.71
C ILE A 183 -4.02 15.74 0.36
N LYS A 184 -4.51 16.17 1.53
CA LYS A 184 -3.71 16.56 2.68
C LYS A 184 -4.05 15.69 3.88
N ASP A 185 -3.04 15.41 4.72
CA ASP A 185 -3.31 14.80 6.01
C ASP A 185 -3.88 15.82 7.03
N ASN A 186 -4.22 15.35 8.22
CA ASN A 186 -4.71 16.20 9.32
C ASN A 186 -3.69 17.24 9.82
N ARG A 187 -2.42 17.16 9.39
CA ARG A 187 -1.38 18.16 9.66
C ARG A 187 -1.21 19.14 8.49
N GLY A 188 -2.01 19.01 7.44
CA GLY A 188 -1.92 19.83 6.24
C GLY A 188 -0.80 19.43 5.27
N ILE A 189 -0.14 18.28 5.49
CA ILE A 189 0.92 17.79 4.61
C ILE A 189 0.30 17.24 3.34
N GLU A 190 0.71 17.78 2.19
CA GLU A 190 0.22 17.35 0.88
C GLU A 190 0.82 16.00 0.50
N HIS A 191 -0.03 15.01 0.24
CA HIS A 191 0.40 13.67 -0.17
C HIS A 191 0.25 13.47 -1.66
N PHE A 192 -0.83 13.97 -2.26
CA PHE A 192 -1.09 13.82 -3.70
C PHE A 192 -1.73 15.09 -4.27
N LYS A 193 -1.38 15.37 -5.52
CA LYS A 193 -1.99 16.37 -6.38
C LYS A 193 -2.58 15.70 -7.60
N LEU A 194 -3.83 16.04 -7.88
CA LEU A 194 -4.55 15.63 -9.07
C LEU A 194 -4.56 16.82 -10.01
N ILE A 195 -3.95 16.69 -11.17
CA ILE A 195 -3.74 17.80 -12.09
C ILE A 195 -4.18 17.46 -13.52
N GLU A 196 -4.56 18.49 -14.26
CA GLU A 196 -4.73 18.48 -15.71
C GLU A 196 -3.53 19.17 -16.36
N ILE A 197 -3.02 18.62 -17.45
CA ILE A 197 -1.98 19.30 -18.25
C ILE A 197 -2.64 20.30 -19.18
N ILE A 198 -2.19 21.55 -19.15
CA ILE A 198 -2.60 22.61 -20.07
C ILE A 198 -1.44 22.84 -21.04
N LYS A 199 -1.73 22.81 -22.34
CA LYS A 199 -0.73 23.13 -23.36
C LYS A 199 -0.14 24.53 -23.10
N ALA A 200 1.19 24.64 -23.04
CA ALA A 200 1.83 25.94 -23.13
C ALA A 200 1.45 26.57 -24.48
N LYS A 201 1.02 27.84 -24.48
CA LYS A 201 0.83 28.59 -25.72
C LYS A 201 2.19 28.62 -26.44
N THR A 202 2.33 27.77 -27.46
CA THR A 202 3.35 27.89 -28.50
C THR A 202 3.15 29.19 -29.25
#